data_AF-A0A7J2MGG8-F1
#
_entry.id   AF-A0A7J2MGG8-F1
#
_cell.length_a   1.000
_cell.length_b   1.000
_cell.length_c   1.000
_cell.angle_alpha   90.00
_cell.angle_beta   90.00
_cell.angle_gamma   90.00
#
_symmetry.space_group_name_H-M   'P 1'
#
loop_
_entity.id
_entity.type
_entity.pdbx_description
1 polymer ?
#
loop_
_entity_poly.entity_id
_entity_poly.type
_entity_poly.pdbx_seq_one_letter_code
_entity_poly.pdbx_strand_id
1 'polypeptide(L)'
;MNENTKHNIFGICVAVALLGAFVGCASAAFNPEGHMGTVVGKDSGNNTFEVRTTHNWSYNGSCGEWQPSTAIMEWPFPNEDALNEIDVDDYVEILGFPEPYGQTICLGKMNSSTEKVITDIYGDPNFLEPYCPSEPLDPPLLGTFTIKYSSTPNCSDCSMCNCEANYTNVTIINEAGQAEVDDHQLYPGQTCTYEGMEYRISITFHSGEAPACPVCNNPCPPGPQPVSNFVIHIKTVTPPPTTPRGDMTHDGIITPADAVIALTIAASGGENYDADIDGDGKVTSLDGLMIMQAAADNIEI
;
A
#
# COMPACT_ATOMS: atom_id res chain seq x y z
N MET A 1 36.90 9.09 -50.33
CA MET A 1 35.92 8.15 -49.77
C MET A 1 35.26 7.42 -50.93
N ASN A 2 35.44 6.10 -51.03
CA ASN A 2 34.92 5.27 -52.13
C ASN A 2 33.39 5.18 -52.10
N GLU A 3 32.76 5.08 -53.27
CA GLU A 3 31.29 5.02 -53.45
C GLU A 3 30.62 3.86 -52.71
N ASN A 4 31.35 2.79 -52.42
CA ASN A 4 30.86 1.65 -51.62
C ASN A 4 30.63 1.97 -50.14
N THR A 5 31.32 2.97 -49.58
CA THR A 5 31.13 3.38 -48.18
C THR A 5 29.84 4.19 -48.01
N LYS A 6 29.39 4.90 -49.05
CA LYS A 6 28.14 5.68 -49.02
C LYS A 6 26.89 4.80 -49.06
N HIS A 7 26.92 3.70 -49.82
CA HIS A 7 25.80 2.76 -49.92
C HIS A 7 25.57 1.96 -48.63
N ASN A 8 26.64 1.55 -47.93
CA ASN A 8 26.52 0.84 -46.65
C ASN A 8 26.02 1.75 -45.51
N ILE A 9 26.42 3.02 -45.49
CA ILE A 9 25.93 3.99 -44.49
C ILE A 9 24.45 4.30 -44.74
N PHE A 10 24.03 4.45 -46.01
CA PHE A 10 22.63 4.71 -46.35
C PHE A 10 21.72 3.52 -46.04
N GLY A 11 22.17 2.28 -46.26
CA GLY A 11 21.43 1.06 -45.92
C GLY A 11 21.24 0.85 -44.41
N ILE A 12 22.26 1.19 -43.60
CA ILE A 12 22.18 1.11 -42.12
C ILE A 12 21.24 2.19 -41.56
N CYS A 13 21.28 3.42 -42.10
CA CYS A 13 20.38 4.49 -41.66
C CYS A 13 18.90 4.19 -41.97
N VAL A 14 18.60 3.54 -43.10
CA VAL A 14 17.23 3.15 -43.46
C VAL A 14 16.74 1.98 -42.59
N ALA A 15 17.62 1.04 -42.21
CA ALA A 15 17.27 -0.05 -41.30
C ALA A 15 16.98 0.44 -39.87
N VAL A 16 17.75 1.42 -39.36
CA VAL A 16 17.51 2.04 -38.04
C VAL A 16 16.24 2.90 -38.05
N ALA A 17 15.95 3.61 -39.13
CA ALA A 17 14.71 4.38 -39.27
C ALA A 17 13.46 3.49 -39.40
N LEU A 18 13.57 2.31 -40.04
CA LEU A 18 12.48 1.33 -40.14
C LEU A 18 12.29 0.54 -38.84
N LEU A 19 13.34 0.28 -38.06
CA LEU A 19 13.22 -0.28 -36.71
C LEU A 19 12.54 0.70 -35.74
N GLY A 20 12.78 2.01 -35.88
CA GLY A 20 12.08 3.05 -35.10
C GLY A 20 10.59 3.22 -35.43
N ALA A 21 10.12 2.70 -36.58
CA ALA A 21 8.72 2.79 -36.99
C ALA A 21 7.83 1.64 -36.43
N PHE A 22 8.43 0.63 -35.79
CA PHE A 22 7.73 -0.49 -35.17
C PHE A 22 7.85 -0.52 -33.63
N VAL A 23 8.54 0.46 -33.03
CA VAL A 23 8.51 0.63 -31.58
C VAL A 23 7.31 1.52 -31.27
N GLY A 24 6.25 0.92 -30.71
CA GLY A 24 5.15 1.69 -30.11
C GLY A 24 5.72 2.73 -29.14
N CYS A 25 4.97 3.81 -28.90
CA CYS A 25 5.35 4.94 -28.05
C CYS A 25 6.18 4.50 -26.83
N ALA A 26 7.51 4.60 -26.92
CA ALA A 26 8.39 4.20 -25.84
C ALA A 26 8.39 5.33 -24.81
N SER A 27 7.53 5.27 -23.79
CA SER A 27 7.61 6.18 -22.65
C SER A 27 9.02 6.13 -22.06
N ALA A 28 9.59 7.27 -21.70
CA ALA A 28 10.83 7.29 -20.94
C ALA A 28 10.51 6.79 -19.53
N ALA A 29 10.90 5.56 -19.22
CA ALA A 29 10.75 5.01 -17.88
C ALA A 29 11.62 5.85 -16.93
N PHE A 30 10.96 6.60 -16.06
CA PHE A 30 11.59 7.24 -14.94
C PHE A 30 11.89 6.15 -13.90
N ASN A 31 13.13 6.08 -13.45
CA ASN A 31 13.58 5.04 -12.54
C ASN A 31 14.22 5.68 -11.30
N PRO A 32 13.46 5.90 -10.21
CA PRO A 32 14.03 6.49 -9.01
C PRO A 32 15.05 5.57 -8.35
N GLU A 33 15.92 6.16 -7.53
CA GLU A 33 16.81 5.39 -6.66
C GLU A 33 16.03 4.92 -5.43
N GLY A 34 16.17 3.64 -5.09
CA GLY A 34 15.56 3.04 -3.91
C GLY A 34 16.51 3.06 -2.71
N HIS A 35 16.02 3.49 -1.56
CA HIS A 35 16.80 3.58 -0.32
C HIS A 35 15.96 3.08 0.85
N MET A 36 16.58 2.32 1.75
CA MET A 36 15.91 1.82 2.94
C MET A 36 16.73 2.14 4.19
N GLY A 37 16.09 2.58 5.27
CA GLY A 37 16.80 2.96 6.48
C GLY A 37 15.91 3.48 7.60
N THR A 38 16.55 4.02 8.63
CA THR A 38 15.88 4.63 9.79
C THR A 38 15.93 6.13 9.70
N VAL A 39 14.80 6.80 9.97
CA VAL A 39 14.72 8.25 10.12
C VAL A 39 15.49 8.66 11.38
N VAL A 40 16.49 9.52 11.21
CA VAL A 40 17.38 9.97 12.30
C VAL A 40 17.26 11.46 12.62
N GLY A 41 16.58 12.22 11.77
CA GLY A 41 16.39 13.65 11.90
C GLY A 41 15.20 14.14 11.10
N LYS A 42 14.62 15.26 11.53
CA LYS A 42 13.47 15.92 10.89
C LYS A 42 13.61 17.43 11.04
N ASP A 43 13.48 18.15 9.94
CA ASP A 43 13.43 19.61 9.89
C ASP A 43 12.11 20.05 9.26
N SER A 44 11.10 20.22 10.11
CA SER A 44 9.78 20.69 9.68
C SER A 44 9.78 22.11 9.13
N GLY A 45 10.79 22.92 9.43
CA GLY A 45 10.91 24.28 8.89
C GLY A 45 11.31 24.27 7.41
N ASN A 46 12.12 23.30 7.00
CA ASN A 46 12.59 23.12 5.64
C ASN A 46 11.81 22.02 4.86
N ASN A 47 10.84 21.36 5.50
CA ASN A 47 10.11 20.22 4.95
C ASN A 47 11.03 19.06 4.53
N THR A 48 12.09 18.81 5.32
CA THR A 48 13.05 17.74 5.08
C THR A 48 13.18 16.78 6.26
N PHE A 49 13.71 15.58 5.97
CA PHE A 49 14.07 14.58 6.97
C PHE A 49 15.36 13.86 6.56
N GLU A 50 16.07 13.32 7.55
CA GLU A 50 17.32 12.60 7.36
C GLU A 50 17.11 11.11 7.62
N VAL A 51 17.63 10.28 6.72
CA VAL A 51 17.61 8.83 6.87
C VAL A 51 19.02 8.28 6.90
N ARG A 52 19.32 7.51 7.96
CA ARG A 52 20.49 6.62 7.98
C ARG A 52 20.11 5.35 7.25
N THR A 53 20.57 5.23 6.02
CA THR A 53 20.35 4.04 5.21
C THR A 53 21.00 2.81 5.82
N THR A 54 20.30 1.69 5.69
CA THR A 54 20.81 0.34 5.91
C THR A 54 21.03 -0.37 4.58
N HIS A 55 20.25 -0.02 3.56
CA HIS A 55 20.36 -0.58 2.22
C HIS A 55 20.06 0.46 1.13
N ASN A 56 20.72 0.32 -0.02
CA ASN A 56 20.40 1.03 -1.25
C ASN A 56 20.08 0.00 -2.33
N TRP A 57 19.13 0.31 -3.19
CA TRP A 57 18.81 -0.52 -4.33
C TRP A 57 19.90 -0.40 -5.38
N SER A 58 20.37 -1.54 -5.90
CA SER A 58 21.40 -1.57 -6.95
C SER A 58 20.94 -2.47 -8.10
N TYR A 59 20.92 -1.93 -9.31
CA TYR A 59 20.68 -2.71 -10.52
C TYR A 59 21.94 -3.48 -10.91
N ASN A 60 21.87 -4.82 -10.86
CA ASN A 60 22.92 -5.71 -11.33
C ASN A 60 22.40 -6.64 -12.43
N GLY A 61 22.18 -6.08 -13.63
CA GLY A 61 21.63 -6.81 -14.77
C GLY A 61 20.13 -6.57 -14.95
N SER A 62 19.35 -7.65 -15.19
CA SER A 62 17.91 -7.56 -15.46
C SER A 62 17.04 -7.40 -14.22
N CYS A 63 17.57 -7.74 -13.04
CA CYS A 63 16.94 -7.50 -11.74
C CYS A 63 17.98 -6.87 -10.79
N GLY A 64 17.52 -6.02 -9.89
CA GLY A 64 18.37 -5.42 -8.86
C GLY A 64 18.35 -6.21 -7.55
N GLU A 65 19.14 -5.74 -6.59
CA GLU A 65 19.18 -6.27 -5.23
C GLU A 65 19.47 -5.16 -4.22
N TRP A 66 18.94 -5.32 -3.00
CA TRP A 66 19.26 -4.46 -1.87
C TRP A 66 20.70 -4.68 -1.43
N GLN A 67 21.54 -3.64 -1.53
CA GLN A 67 22.93 -3.67 -1.09
C GLN A 67 23.09 -2.92 0.23
N PRO A 68 23.88 -3.43 1.19
CA PRO A 68 24.12 -2.75 2.45
C PRO A 68 24.66 -1.32 2.26
N SER A 69 24.15 -0.39 3.06
CA SER A 69 24.56 1.02 3.11
C SER A 69 24.58 1.50 4.56
N THR A 70 25.31 2.59 4.82
CA THR A 70 25.35 3.28 6.13
C THR A 70 25.34 4.81 5.98
N ALA A 71 25.00 5.31 4.79
CA ALA A 71 24.98 6.73 4.50
C ALA A 71 23.83 7.45 5.22
N ILE A 72 24.05 8.70 5.61
CA ILE A 72 22.99 9.61 6.05
C ILE A 72 22.67 10.52 4.87
N MET A 73 21.39 10.56 4.49
CA MET A 73 20.91 11.33 3.35
C MET A 73 19.69 12.16 3.75
N GLU A 74 19.60 13.37 3.22
CA GLU A 74 18.49 14.29 3.44
C GLU A 74 17.50 14.19 2.28
N TRP A 75 16.21 14.25 2.61
CA TRP A 75 15.10 14.05 1.72
C TRP A 75 13.98 15.06 1.99
N PRO A 76 13.32 15.61 0.97
CA PRO A 76 12.08 16.35 1.17
C PRO A 76 10.91 15.39 1.44
N PHE A 77 9.93 15.79 2.25
CA PHE A 77 8.70 15.00 2.40
C PHE A 77 7.86 15.01 1.10
N PRO A 78 7.26 13.87 0.70
CA PRO A 78 6.43 13.79 -0.52
C PRO A 78 5.11 14.56 -0.42
N ASN A 79 4.58 14.73 0.79
CA ASN A 79 3.35 15.48 1.07
C ASN A 79 3.31 15.93 2.55
N GLU A 80 2.29 16.73 2.89
CA GLU A 80 2.09 17.27 4.26
C GLU A 80 1.76 16.17 5.27
N ASP A 81 1.07 15.11 4.87
CA ASP A 81 0.75 13.97 5.74
C ASP A 81 2.03 13.23 6.16
N ALA A 82 2.96 12.98 5.23
CA ALA A 82 4.26 12.41 5.56
C ALA A 82 5.06 13.31 6.51
N LEU A 83 5.05 14.63 6.29
CA LEU A 83 5.66 15.59 7.20
C LEU A 83 5.07 15.48 8.62
N ASN A 84 3.78 15.16 8.76
CA ASN A 84 3.12 15.09 10.06
C ASN A 84 3.25 13.72 10.74
N GLU A 85 3.35 12.64 9.98
CA GLU A 85 3.20 11.27 10.49
C GLU A 85 4.48 10.43 10.50
N ILE A 86 5.51 10.85 9.76
CA ILE A 86 6.84 10.26 9.84
C ILE A 86 7.60 10.87 11.02
N ASP A 87 8.08 10.01 11.90
CA ASP A 87 8.81 10.37 13.11
C ASP A 87 10.24 9.82 13.08
N VAL A 88 11.08 10.39 13.95
CA VAL A 88 12.40 9.82 14.24
C VAL A 88 12.22 8.40 14.76
N ASP A 89 13.13 7.51 14.37
CA ASP A 89 13.13 6.06 14.59
C ASP A 89 12.19 5.24 13.69
N ASP A 90 11.36 5.86 12.85
CA ASP A 90 10.62 5.13 11.81
C ASP A 90 11.58 4.46 10.81
N TYR A 91 11.22 3.25 10.39
CA TYR A 91 11.94 2.52 9.35
C TYR A 91 11.19 2.67 8.03
N VAL A 92 11.89 3.13 7.00
CA VAL A 92 11.26 3.56 5.74
C VAL A 92 12.01 3.03 4.52
N GLU A 93 11.27 2.85 3.44
CA GLU A 93 11.77 2.82 2.06
C GLU A 93 11.43 4.13 1.38
N ILE A 94 12.38 4.66 0.60
CA ILE A 94 12.26 5.91 -0.13
C ILE A 94 12.65 5.64 -1.58
N LEU A 95 11.81 6.12 -2.49
CA LEU A 95 12.04 6.13 -3.92
C LEU A 95 12.14 7.57 -4.38
N GLY A 96 13.29 7.96 -4.90
CA GLY A 96 13.49 9.31 -5.42
C GLY A 96 14.94 9.67 -5.62
N PHE A 97 15.25 10.94 -5.39
CA PHE A 97 16.60 11.48 -5.37
C PHE A 97 16.81 12.35 -4.12
N PRO A 98 17.87 12.11 -3.33
CA PRO A 98 18.14 12.90 -2.14
C PRO A 98 18.56 14.33 -2.51
N GLU A 99 18.64 15.20 -1.50
CA GLU A 99 19.25 16.53 -1.65
C GLU A 99 20.69 16.43 -2.19
N PRO A 100 21.15 17.35 -3.05
CA PRO A 100 20.54 18.66 -3.38
C PRO A 100 19.57 18.65 -4.59
N TYR A 101 19.28 17.49 -5.20
CA TYR A 101 18.26 17.43 -6.26
C TYR A 101 16.86 17.49 -5.67
N GLY A 102 16.65 16.73 -4.57
CA GLY A 102 15.50 16.88 -3.67
C GLY A 102 14.18 16.50 -4.31
N GLN A 103 13.90 15.20 -4.47
CA GLN A 103 12.59 14.72 -4.88
C GLN A 103 12.28 13.35 -4.28
N THR A 104 11.24 13.28 -3.45
CA THR A 104 10.68 12.01 -2.97
C THR A 104 9.41 11.69 -3.75
N ILE A 105 9.41 10.56 -4.45
CA ILE A 105 8.28 10.12 -5.28
C ILE A 105 7.37 9.21 -4.49
N CYS A 106 7.97 8.30 -3.74
CA CYS A 106 7.25 7.42 -2.85
C CYS A 106 8.05 7.19 -1.56
N LEU A 107 7.34 7.10 -0.45
CA LEU A 107 7.87 6.78 0.86
C LEU A 107 6.96 5.71 1.48
N GLY A 108 7.51 4.53 1.71
CA GLY A 108 6.85 3.44 2.41
C GLY A 108 7.34 3.37 3.86
N LYS A 109 6.47 3.64 4.83
CA LYS A 109 6.74 3.40 6.26
C LYS A 109 6.49 1.94 6.57
N MET A 110 7.41 1.33 7.31
CA MET A 110 7.32 -0.08 7.72
C MET A 110 7.04 -0.21 9.20
N ASN A 111 6.52 -1.39 9.59
CA ASN A 111 6.27 -1.69 11.00
C ASN A 111 7.55 -1.62 11.86
N SER A 112 8.67 -2.18 11.37
CA SER A 112 9.98 -2.02 12.01
C SER A 112 11.13 -2.40 11.08
N SER A 113 12.38 -2.19 11.52
CA SER A 113 13.58 -2.67 10.81
C SER A 113 13.70 -4.19 10.75
N THR A 114 13.02 -4.91 11.66
CA THR A 114 13.01 -6.38 11.73
C THR A 114 11.82 -6.99 11.01
N GLU A 115 10.68 -6.32 11.08
CA GLU A 115 9.44 -6.68 10.38
C GLU A 115 9.22 -5.66 9.26
N LYS A 116 9.91 -5.92 8.14
CA LYS A 116 9.88 -5.08 6.95
C LYS A 116 8.58 -5.30 6.18
N VAL A 117 7.51 -4.74 6.71
CA VAL A 117 6.16 -4.80 6.16
C VAL A 117 5.64 -3.38 6.10
N ILE A 118 5.26 -2.91 4.91
CA ILE A 118 4.81 -1.54 4.67
C ILE A 118 3.41 -1.35 5.25
N THR A 119 3.28 -0.41 6.20
CA THR A 119 2.01 -0.06 6.85
C THR A 119 1.42 1.21 6.27
N ASP A 120 2.26 2.13 5.80
CA ASP A 120 1.81 3.42 5.27
C ASP A 120 2.62 3.79 4.02
N ILE A 121 1.95 4.40 3.04
CA ILE A 121 2.58 4.88 1.81
C ILE A 121 2.25 6.35 1.63
N TYR A 122 3.26 7.15 1.30
CA TYR A 122 3.13 8.57 0.98
C TYR A 122 3.77 8.83 -0.40
N GLY A 123 3.02 9.42 -1.32
CA GLY A 123 3.46 9.62 -2.71
C GLY A 123 2.86 8.60 -3.67
N ASP A 124 3.62 8.19 -4.69
CA ASP A 124 3.12 7.34 -5.78
C ASP A 124 3.35 5.84 -5.50
N PRO A 125 2.30 5.03 -5.22
CA PRO A 125 2.46 3.61 -4.91
C PRO A 125 2.91 2.75 -6.11
N ASN A 126 2.75 3.20 -7.36
CA ASN A 126 3.21 2.42 -8.53
C ASN A 126 4.73 2.33 -8.60
N PHE A 127 5.45 3.18 -7.88
CA PHE A 127 6.90 3.14 -7.86
C PHE A 127 7.46 2.17 -6.83
N LEU A 128 6.63 1.73 -5.87
CA LEU A 128 7.00 0.65 -4.96
C LEU A 128 7.07 -0.70 -5.69
N GLU A 129 6.58 -0.82 -6.93
CA GLU A 129 6.53 -2.06 -7.70
C GLU A 129 7.82 -2.90 -7.68
N PRO A 130 7.70 -4.23 -7.75
CA PRO A 130 8.86 -5.12 -7.68
C PRO A 130 9.85 -4.77 -8.78
N TYR A 131 11.06 -4.40 -8.37
CA TYR A 131 12.18 -4.10 -9.25
C TYR A 131 12.59 -5.26 -10.18
N CYS A 132 11.95 -6.44 -10.02
CA CYS A 132 12.00 -7.60 -10.90
C CYS A 132 10.54 -8.02 -11.24
N PRO A 133 10.06 -7.89 -12.48
CA PRO A 133 8.63 -8.07 -12.84
C PRO A 133 8.01 -9.44 -12.54
N SER A 134 8.82 -10.45 -12.21
CA SER A 134 8.37 -11.80 -11.86
C SER A 134 8.32 -12.08 -10.35
N GLU A 135 8.73 -11.12 -9.52
CA GLU A 135 8.81 -11.27 -8.07
C GLU A 135 7.68 -10.50 -7.37
N PRO A 136 7.25 -10.92 -6.17
CA PRO A 136 6.35 -10.12 -5.35
C PRO A 136 7.04 -8.82 -4.91
N LEU A 137 6.22 -7.88 -4.45
CA LEU A 137 6.69 -6.65 -3.82
C LEU A 137 7.64 -6.97 -2.65
N ASP A 138 8.81 -6.33 -2.64
CA ASP A 138 9.80 -6.45 -1.55
C ASP A 138 10.33 -5.06 -1.15
N PRO A 139 9.92 -4.54 0.02
CA PRO A 139 9.19 -5.21 1.09
C PRO A 139 7.66 -5.29 0.88
N PRO A 140 6.98 -6.35 1.37
CA PRO A 140 5.55 -6.52 1.17
C PRO A 140 4.71 -5.48 1.92
N LEU A 141 3.48 -5.24 1.45
CA LEU A 141 2.47 -4.49 2.21
C LEU A 141 2.01 -5.28 3.43
N LEU A 142 1.46 -4.59 4.42
CA LEU A 142 0.73 -5.22 5.53
C LEU A 142 -0.51 -5.94 4.98
N GLY A 143 -0.56 -7.26 5.19
CA GLY A 143 -1.56 -8.13 4.57
C GLY A 143 -1.24 -8.46 3.11
N THR A 144 -2.03 -9.34 2.52
CA THR A 144 -1.80 -9.84 1.15
C THR A 144 -2.71 -9.13 0.15
N PHE A 145 -2.46 -7.84 -0.05
CA PHE A 145 -3.22 -7.00 -0.98
C PHE A 145 -2.35 -6.47 -2.13
N THR A 146 -2.99 -6.22 -3.27
CA THR A 146 -2.45 -5.41 -4.36
C THR A 146 -3.32 -4.17 -4.52
N ILE A 147 -2.70 -2.99 -4.47
CA ILE A 147 -3.36 -1.72 -4.73
C ILE A 147 -2.97 -1.26 -6.13
N LYS A 148 -3.96 -0.94 -6.96
CA LYS A 148 -3.76 -0.40 -8.31
C LYS A 148 -4.56 0.88 -8.46
N TYR A 149 -4.08 1.76 -9.33
CA TYR A 149 -4.86 2.92 -9.73
C TYR A 149 -4.72 3.22 -11.22
N SER A 150 -5.72 3.91 -11.76
CA SER A 150 -5.72 4.43 -13.13
C SER A 150 -6.31 5.84 -13.13
N SER A 151 -5.50 6.81 -13.53
CA SER A 151 -5.87 8.22 -13.51
C SER A 151 -6.45 8.68 -14.85
N THR A 152 -7.47 9.54 -14.81
CA THR A 152 -8.09 10.12 -16.01
C THR A 152 -7.56 11.53 -16.25
N PRO A 153 -7.01 11.84 -17.44
CA PRO A 153 -6.39 13.14 -17.70
C PRO A 153 -7.42 14.26 -17.84
N ASN A 154 -7.06 15.45 -17.34
CA ASN A 154 -7.71 16.71 -17.63
C ASN A 154 -7.16 17.29 -18.93
N CYS A 155 -7.87 17.06 -20.05
CA CYS A 155 -7.41 17.52 -21.35
C CYS A 155 -7.32 19.06 -21.51
N SER A 156 -7.82 19.83 -20.55
CA SER A 156 -7.69 21.28 -20.54
C SER A 156 -6.39 21.76 -19.88
N ASP A 157 -5.74 20.89 -19.10
CA ASP A 157 -4.50 21.18 -18.38
C ASP A 157 -3.47 20.08 -18.63
N CYS A 158 -2.87 20.16 -19.82
CA CYS A 158 -1.86 19.22 -20.27
C CYS A 158 -0.52 19.90 -20.47
N SER A 159 0.53 19.27 -19.94
CA SER A 159 1.88 19.44 -20.45
C SER A 159 2.05 18.66 -21.77
N MET A 160 3.27 18.55 -22.30
CA MET A 160 3.53 17.88 -23.58
C MET A 160 3.02 16.42 -23.62
N CYS A 161 3.21 15.65 -22.54
CA CYS A 161 2.96 14.19 -22.53
C CYS A 161 2.02 13.74 -21.42
N ASN A 162 1.95 14.50 -20.31
CA ASN A 162 1.10 14.21 -19.16
C ASN A 162 0.13 15.37 -18.94
N CYS A 163 -1.07 15.06 -18.48
CA CYS A 163 -2.03 16.04 -18.01
C CYS A 163 -2.23 15.88 -16.51
N GLU A 164 -2.64 16.95 -15.84
CA GLU A 164 -3.17 16.83 -14.49
C GLU A 164 -4.33 15.82 -14.49
N ALA A 165 -4.41 14.95 -13.50
CA ALA A 165 -5.49 13.99 -13.38
C ALA A 165 -6.74 14.69 -12.81
N ASN A 166 -7.88 14.56 -13.51
CA ASN A 166 -9.17 15.01 -12.99
C ASN A 166 -9.60 14.20 -11.75
N TYR A 167 -9.34 12.90 -11.80
CA TYR A 167 -9.63 11.92 -10.77
C TYR A 167 -8.81 10.66 -11.07
N THR A 168 -8.79 9.76 -10.10
CA THR A 168 -8.20 8.43 -10.24
C THR A 168 -9.19 7.36 -9.79
N ASN A 169 -9.18 6.22 -10.45
CA ASN A 169 -9.91 5.06 -9.99
C ASN A 169 -8.95 4.12 -9.27
N VAL A 170 -9.31 3.68 -8.07
CA VAL A 170 -8.51 2.76 -7.26
C VAL A 170 -9.16 1.39 -7.18
N THR A 171 -8.32 0.35 -7.23
CA THR A 171 -8.73 -1.05 -7.08
C THR A 171 -7.88 -1.69 -6.00
N ILE A 172 -8.52 -2.37 -5.06
CA ILE A 172 -7.87 -3.19 -4.02
C ILE A 172 -8.18 -4.65 -4.32
N ILE A 173 -7.14 -5.46 -4.49
CA ILE A 173 -7.24 -6.88 -4.84
C ILE A 173 -6.66 -7.68 -3.68
N ASN A 174 -7.39 -8.69 -3.19
CA ASN A 174 -6.90 -9.61 -2.16
C ASN A 174 -5.98 -10.70 -2.73
N GLU A 175 -5.42 -11.54 -1.87
CA GLU A 175 -4.53 -12.65 -2.25
C GLU A 175 -5.17 -13.67 -3.21
N ALA A 176 -6.49 -13.85 -3.11
CA ALA A 176 -7.25 -14.74 -3.99
C ALA A 176 -7.48 -14.12 -5.39
N GLY A 177 -7.00 -12.88 -5.63
CA GLY A 177 -7.20 -12.16 -6.88
C GLY A 177 -8.60 -11.55 -7.03
N GLN A 178 -9.38 -11.48 -5.94
CA GLN A 178 -10.72 -10.88 -5.94
C GLN A 178 -10.62 -9.40 -5.59
N ALA A 179 -11.37 -8.57 -6.31
CA ALA A 179 -11.45 -7.15 -6.03
C ALA A 179 -12.34 -6.91 -4.79
N GLU A 180 -11.72 -6.39 -3.72
CA GLU A 180 -12.40 -5.93 -2.51
C GLU A 180 -12.96 -4.51 -2.69
N VAL A 181 -12.24 -3.71 -3.48
CA VAL A 181 -12.68 -2.43 -4.02
C VAL A 181 -12.39 -2.46 -5.52
N ASP A 182 -13.39 -2.18 -6.34
CA ASP A 182 -13.27 -2.24 -7.80
C ASP A 182 -13.57 -0.86 -8.42
N ASP A 183 -12.58 -0.30 -9.11
CA ASP A 183 -12.68 0.93 -9.91
C ASP A 183 -13.31 2.12 -9.14
N HIS A 184 -12.97 2.28 -7.85
CA HIS A 184 -13.55 3.33 -7.02
C HIS A 184 -12.95 4.70 -7.37
N GLN A 185 -13.78 5.60 -7.87
CA GLN A 185 -13.35 6.92 -8.32
C GLN A 185 -13.08 7.88 -7.15
N LEU A 186 -11.90 8.49 -7.14
CA LEU A 186 -11.45 9.52 -6.19
C LEU A 186 -11.01 10.79 -6.92
N TYR A 187 -11.65 11.91 -6.59
CA TYR A 187 -11.17 13.25 -6.94
C TYR A 187 -10.09 13.71 -5.94
N PRO A 188 -9.25 14.70 -6.30
CA PRO A 188 -8.28 15.31 -5.38
C PRO A 188 -8.89 15.67 -4.01
N GLY A 189 -8.23 15.24 -2.94
CA GLY A 189 -8.64 15.39 -1.54
C GLY A 189 -9.65 14.36 -1.04
N GLN A 190 -10.12 13.43 -1.88
CA GLN A 190 -11.05 12.38 -1.45
C GLN A 190 -10.33 11.14 -0.93
N THR A 191 -11.04 10.41 -0.06
CA THR A 191 -10.56 9.19 0.56
C THR A 191 -11.53 8.03 0.33
N CYS A 192 -11.01 6.89 -0.10
CA CYS A 192 -11.71 5.60 -0.08
C CYS A 192 -11.27 4.85 1.19
N THR A 193 -12.18 4.15 1.86
CA THR A 193 -11.82 3.26 2.97
C THR A 193 -12.48 1.90 2.78
N TYR A 194 -11.64 0.87 2.77
CA TYR A 194 -12.03 -0.53 2.84
C TYR A 194 -11.89 -1.03 4.27
N GLU A 195 -12.90 -1.73 4.76
CA GLU A 195 -12.89 -2.39 6.07
C GLU A 195 -13.21 -3.86 5.88
N GLY A 196 -12.15 -4.68 5.88
CA GLY A 196 -12.24 -6.13 5.94
C GLY A 196 -12.29 -6.65 7.38
N MET A 197 -12.27 -7.97 7.53
CA MET A 197 -12.28 -8.61 8.85
C MET A 197 -10.97 -8.41 9.62
N GLU A 198 -9.84 -8.45 8.91
CA GLU A 198 -8.51 -8.38 9.52
C GLU A 198 -7.79 -7.05 9.26
N TYR A 199 -8.19 -6.31 8.23
CA TYR A 199 -7.49 -5.11 7.78
C TYR A 199 -8.43 -3.98 7.40
N ARG A 200 -8.01 -2.75 7.71
CA ARG A 200 -8.61 -1.51 7.23
C ARG A 200 -7.58 -0.83 6.35
N ILE A 201 -7.99 -0.50 5.13
CA ILE A 201 -7.16 0.21 4.15
C ILE A 201 -7.84 1.54 3.84
N SER A 202 -7.17 2.65 4.11
CA SER A 202 -7.62 3.99 3.75
C SER A 202 -6.70 4.55 2.67
N ILE A 203 -7.27 4.98 1.54
CA ILE A 203 -6.54 5.52 0.38
C ILE A 203 -7.04 6.93 0.12
N THR A 204 -6.18 7.91 0.27
CA THR A 204 -6.43 9.32 -0.04
C THR A 204 -5.68 9.72 -1.29
N PHE A 205 -6.37 10.32 -2.25
CA PHE A 205 -5.75 10.85 -3.47
C PHE A 205 -5.62 12.37 -3.36
N HIS A 206 -4.40 12.90 -3.33
CA HIS A 206 -4.17 14.35 -3.21
C HIS A 206 -4.14 15.03 -4.57
N SER A 207 -3.39 14.47 -5.51
CA SER A 207 -3.23 14.98 -6.87
C SER A 207 -2.49 13.94 -7.72
N GLY A 208 -2.42 14.15 -9.03
CA GLY A 208 -1.56 13.31 -9.85
C GLY A 208 -1.59 13.68 -11.31
N GLU A 209 -0.83 12.93 -12.09
CA GLU A 209 -0.78 13.05 -13.53
C GLU A 209 -1.40 11.83 -14.20
N ALA A 210 -1.86 12.02 -15.44
CA ALA A 210 -2.29 10.93 -16.31
C ALA A 210 -1.71 11.12 -17.71
N PRO A 211 -1.50 10.03 -18.47
CA PRO A 211 -1.01 10.15 -19.85
C PRO A 211 -1.97 10.98 -20.70
N ALA A 212 -1.45 11.98 -21.41
CA ALA A 212 -2.25 12.78 -22.34
C ALA A 212 -2.69 11.96 -23.56
N CYS A 213 -1.96 10.89 -23.89
CA CYS A 213 -2.22 10.03 -25.03
C CYS A 213 -2.85 8.69 -24.59
N PRO A 214 -3.79 8.14 -25.37
CA PRO A 214 -4.38 8.69 -26.60
C PRO A 214 -5.58 9.63 -26.36
N VAL A 215 -5.89 9.95 -25.10
CA VAL A 215 -7.18 10.56 -24.70
C VAL A 215 -7.30 12.03 -25.10
N CYS A 216 -6.29 12.84 -24.79
CA CYS A 216 -6.28 14.28 -24.96
C CYS A 216 -5.53 14.72 -26.22
N ASN A 217 -4.42 14.04 -26.53
CA ASN A 217 -3.58 14.30 -27.69
C ASN A 217 -3.32 13.00 -28.46
N ASN A 218 -3.12 13.09 -29.77
CA ASN A 218 -2.61 12.00 -30.60
C ASN A 218 -2.01 12.55 -31.91
N PRO A 219 -0.75 12.26 -32.25
CA PRO A 219 0.27 11.50 -31.51
C PRO A 219 1.00 12.37 -30.46
N CYS A 220 1.47 11.75 -29.37
CA CYS A 220 2.37 12.39 -28.40
C CYS A 220 3.80 11.87 -28.59
N PRO A 221 4.82 12.72 -28.44
CA PRO A 221 6.18 12.25 -28.30
C PRO A 221 6.31 11.39 -27.02
N PRO A 222 7.31 10.50 -26.96
CA PRO A 222 7.66 9.85 -25.71
C PRO A 222 8.02 10.90 -24.66
N GLY A 223 7.55 10.68 -23.43
CA GLY A 223 7.67 11.65 -22.34
C GLY A 223 7.90 10.99 -20.98
N PRO A 224 8.05 11.82 -19.92
CA PRO A 224 8.16 11.33 -18.56
C PRO A 224 6.90 10.55 -18.17
N GLN A 225 7.05 9.51 -17.37
CA GLN A 225 5.89 8.80 -16.83
C GLN A 225 5.10 9.68 -15.86
N PRO A 226 3.77 9.57 -15.84
CA PRO A 226 2.94 10.31 -14.90
C PRO A 226 3.26 9.90 -13.47
N VAL A 227 3.22 10.88 -12.56
CA VAL A 227 3.40 10.68 -11.11
C VAL A 227 2.15 11.16 -10.38
N SER A 228 1.72 10.40 -9.39
CA SER A 228 0.59 10.72 -8.52
C SER A 228 1.00 10.83 -7.05
N ASN A 229 0.18 11.52 -6.25
CA ASN A 229 0.42 11.72 -4.83
C ASN A 229 -0.76 11.16 -4.03
N PHE A 230 -0.48 10.08 -3.30
CA PHE A 230 -1.42 9.40 -2.41
C PHE A 230 -0.93 9.43 -0.98
N VAL A 231 -1.87 9.18 -0.07
CA VAL A 231 -1.59 8.69 1.27
C VAL A 231 -2.38 7.40 1.45
N ILE A 232 -1.72 6.33 1.86
CA ILE A 232 -2.34 5.03 2.08
C ILE A 232 -1.99 4.57 3.48
N HIS A 233 -3.00 4.26 4.28
CA HIS A 233 -2.84 3.63 5.59
C HIS A 233 -3.39 2.21 5.55
N ILE A 234 -2.59 1.26 6.00
CA ILE A 234 -2.96 -0.13 6.16
C ILE A 234 -2.81 -0.48 7.63
N LYS A 235 -3.92 -0.85 8.27
CA LYS A 235 -3.95 -1.18 9.70
C LYS A 235 -4.61 -2.53 9.88
N THR A 236 -4.09 -3.33 10.81
CA THR A 236 -4.84 -4.49 11.31
C THR A 236 -6.08 -3.99 12.03
N VAL A 237 -7.24 -4.49 11.64
CA VAL A 237 -8.43 -4.42 12.48
C VAL A 237 -8.22 -5.50 13.52
N THR A 238 -7.97 -5.12 14.77
CA THR A 238 -8.23 -6.06 15.85
C THR A 238 -9.73 -6.33 15.77
N PRO A 239 -10.18 -7.55 15.40
CA PRO A 239 -11.59 -7.85 15.57
C PRO A 239 -11.91 -7.50 17.03
N PRO A 240 -13.09 -6.91 17.35
CA PRO A 240 -13.51 -6.89 18.74
C PRO A 240 -13.28 -8.30 19.26
N PRO A 241 -12.64 -8.49 20.44
CA PRO A 241 -12.45 -9.83 20.97
C PRO A 241 -13.78 -10.52 20.82
N THR A 242 -13.84 -11.56 19.99
CA THR A 242 -15.06 -12.34 19.86
C THR A 242 -15.23 -12.89 21.26
N THR A 243 -16.06 -12.23 22.07
CA THR A 243 -16.37 -12.69 23.41
C THR A 243 -16.83 -14.12 23.21
N PRO A 244 -16.06 -15.11 23.69
CA PRO A 244 -16.38 -16.50 23.42
C PRO A 244 -17.83 -16.74 23.84
N ARG A 245 -18.59 -17.53 23.08
CA ARG A 245 -19.98 -17.82 23.47
C ARG A 245 -19.94 -18.43 24.88
N GLY A 246 -20.73 -17.87 25.79
CA GLY A 246 -20.66 -18.20 27.22
C GLY A 246 -19.84 -17.23 28.08
N ASP A 247 -19.18 -16.21 27.50
CA ASP A 247 -18.50 -15.13 28.25
C ASP A 247 -19.54 -14.06 28.61
N MET A 248 -20.07 -14.19 29.82
CA MET A 248 -21.16 -13.37 30.33
C MET A 248 -20.67 -12.13 31.06
N THR A 249 -19.36 -12.05 31.35
CA THR A 249 -18.70 -10.88 31.93
C THR A 249 -18.07 -9.98 30.88
N HIS A 250 -17.93 -10.47 29.63
CA HIS A 250 -17.30 -9.81 28.50
C HIS A 250 -15.84 -9.42 28.77
N ASP A 251 -15.13 -10.24 29.54
CA ASP A 251 -13.71 -10.05 29.84
C ASP A 251 -12.78 -10.85 28.91
N GLY A 252 -13.36 -11.61 27.98
CA GLY A 252 -12.68 -12.43 26.99
C GLY A 252 -12.26 -13.82 27.50
N ILE A 253 -12.65 -14.21 28.72
CA ILE A 253 -12.27 -15.48 29.34
C ILE A 253 -13.51 -16.20 29.88
N ILE A 254 -13.69 -17.48 29.50
CA ILE A 254 -14.74 -18.30 30.08
C ILE A 254 -14.33 -18.75 31.48
N THR A 255 -15.06 -18.28 32.50
CA THR A 255 -14.81 -18.60 33.90
C THR A 255 -16.07 -19.13 34.60
N PRO A 256 -15.94 -19.69 35.82
CA PRO A 256 -17.12 -20.02 36.63
C PRO A 256 -18.01 -18.81 36.97
N ALA A 257 -17.51 -17.57 36.85
CA ALA A 257 -18.35 -16.38 37.05
C ALA A 257 -19.41 -16.27 35.95
N ASP A 258 -19.06 -16.61 34.72
CA ASP A 258 -19.97 -16.55 33.57
C ASP A 258 -21.10 -17.57 33.70
N ALA A 259 -20.78 -18.77 34.18
CA ALA A 259 -21.77 -19.80 34.50
C ALA A 259 -22.78 -19.33 35.56
N VAL A 260 -22.34 -18.57 36.57
CA VAL A 260 -23.23 -18.02 37.60
C VAL A 260 -24.18 -16.96 37.02
N ILE A 261 -23.71 -16.14 36.07
CA ILE A 261 -24.55 -15.16 35.38
C ILE A 261 -25.59 -15.88 34.51
N ALA A 262 -25.17 -16.89 33.72
CA ALA A 262 -26.10 -17.70 32.93
C ALA A 262 -27.16 -18.41 33.80
N LEU A 263 -26.77 -18.95 34.95
CA LEU A 263 -27.71 -19.53 35.93
C LEU A 263 -28.67 -18.49 36.53
N THR A 264 -28.22 -17.25 36.70
CA THR A 264 -29.07 -16.15 37.17
C THR A 264 -30.11 -15.79 36.12
N ILE A 265 -29.71 -15.74 34.84
CA ILE A 265 -30.60 -15.53 33.70
C ILE A 265 -31.63 -16.67 33.63
N ALA A 266 -31.19 -17.92 33.70
CA ALA A 266 -32.06 -19.10 33.74
C ALA A 266 -33.08 -19.04 34.89
N ALA A 267 -32.64 -18.66 36.09
CA ALA A 267 -33.52 -18.53 37.27
C ALA A 267 -34.58 -17.42 37.10
N SER A 268 -34.25 -16.36 36.37
CA SER A 268 -35.18 -15.29 36.01
C SER A 268 -36.12 -15.62 34.84
N GLY A 269 -35.84 -16.69 34.09
CA GLY A 269 -36.50 -17.01 32.83
C GLY A 269 -36.15 -16.04 31.69
N GLY A 270 -34.99 -15.37 31.77
CA GLY A 270 -34.50 -14.47 30.74
C GLY A 270 -33.94 -15.21 29.53
N GLU A 271 -33.88 -14.52 28.39
CA GLU A 271 -33.27 -15.00 27.16
C GLU A 271 -31.95 -14.24 26.94
N ASN A 272 -30.89 -14.95 26.55
CA ASN A 272 -29.62 -14.35 26.19
C ASN A 272 -28.89 -15.31 25.23
N TYR A 273 -28.52 -14.81 24.05
CA TYR A 273 -27.90 -15.61 22.99
C TYR A 273 -26.51 -16.14 23.37
N ASP A 274 -25.74 -15.35 24.12
CA ASP A 274 -24.41 -15.74 24.56
C ASP A 274 -24.47 -16.75 25.72
N ALA A 275 -25.56 -16.73 26.49
CA ALA A 275 -25.81 -17.67 27.58
C ALA A 275 -26.58 -18.94 27.17
N ASP A 276 -27.20 -18.96 26.00
CA ASP A 276 -27.87 -20.12 25.39
C ASP A 276 -26.81 -20.88 24.58
N ILE A 277 -26.18 -21.88 25.19
CA ILE A 277 -25.06 -22.62 24.60
C ILE A 277 -25.57 -23.78 23.74
N ASP A 278 -26.64 -24.45 24.16
CA ASP A 278 -27.19 -25.57 23.41
C ASP A 278 -28.02 -25.15 22.19
N GLY A 279 -28.41 -23.87 22.11
CA GLY A 279 -29.10 -23.25 20.98
C GLY A 279 -30.59 -23.59 20.91
N ASP A 280 -31.21 -24.00 22.03
CA ASP A 280 -32.64 -24.32 22.07
C ASP A 280 -33.56 -23.08 22.16
N GLY A 281 -32.96 -21.88 22.24
CA GLY A 281 -33.63 -20.60 22.34
C GLY A 281 -33.99 -20.21 23.78
N LYS A 282 -33.49 -20.93 24.81
CA LYS A 282 -33.73 -20.64 26.22
C LYS A 282 -32.46 -20.84 27.03
N VAL A 283 -32.23 -19.94 27.98
CA VAL A 283 -31.15 -20.11 28.95
C VAL A 283 -31.64 -20.99 30.09
N THR A 284 -31.03 -22.16 30.24
CA THR A 284 -31.36 -23.14 31.28
C THR A 284 -30.16 -23.44 32.16
N SER A 285 -30.36 -24.29 33.18
CA SER A 285 -29.24 -24.80 33.97
C SER A 285 -28.28 -25.68 33.16
N LEU A 286 -28.70 -26.20 32.01
CA LEU A 286 -27.84 -26.97 31.12
C LEU A 286 -26.77 -26.05 30.51
N ASP A 287 -27.16 -24.87 30.04
CA ASP A 287 -26.22 -23.90 29.48
C ASP A 287 -25.20 -23.42 30.52
N GLY A 288 -25.67 -23.11 31.73
CA GLY A 288 -24.79 -22.79 32.85
C GLY A 288 -23.79 -23.92 33.19
N LEU A 289 -24.21 -25.19 33.03
CA LEU A 289 -23.30 -26.33 33.19
C LEU A 289 -22.29 -26.41 32.04
N MET A 290 -22.71 -26.18 30.80
CA MET A 290 -21.82 -26.18 29.63
C MET A 290 -20.74 -25.11 29.76
N ILE A 291 -21.11 -23.88 30.17
CA ILE A 291 -20.14 -22.81 30.45
C ILE A 291 -19.15 -23.23 31.55
N MET A 292 -19.64 -23.88 32.62
CA MET A 292 -18.76 -24.37 33.70
C MET A 292 -17.81 -25.49 33.24
N GLN A 293 -18.23 -26.35 32.31
CA GLN A 293 -17.37 -27.37 31.73
C GLN A 293 -16.33 -26.76 30.78
N ALA A 294 -16.72 -25.75 30.00
CA ALA A 294 -15.80 -25.00 29.13
C ALA A 294 -14.75 -24.24 29.95
N ALA A 295 -15.15 -23.60 31.06
CA ALA A 295 -14.24 -22.93 32.00
C ALA A 295 -13.21 -23.87 32.66
N ALA A 296 -13.46 -25.18 32.61
CA ALA A 296 -12.58 -26.21 33.13
C ALA A 296 -11.79 -26.94 32.03
N ASP A 297 -11.83 -26.43 30.79
CA ASP A 297 -11.24 -27.04 29.59
C ASP A 297 -11.73 -28.47 29.31
N ASN A 298 -12.93 -28.84 29.78
CA ASN A 298 -13.51 -30.17 29.56
C ASN A 298 -14.25 -30.28 28.23
N ILE A 299 -14.74 -29.16 27.68
CA ILE A 299 -15.46 -29.06 26.41
C ILE A 299 -15.11 -27.75 25.69
N GLU A 300 -15.32 -27.72 24.38
CA GLU A 300 -15.32 -26.50 23.55
C GLU A 300 -16.78 -26.08 23.30
N ILE A 301 -17.05 -24.76 23.31
CA ILE A 301 -18.38 -24.15 23.10
C ILE A 301 -18.33 -23.01 22.09
#